data_AF-A0A1Y3C5D0-F1
#
_entry.id   AF-A0A1Y3C5D0-F1
#
_cell.length_a   1.000
_cell.length_b   1.000
_cell.length_c   1.000
_cell.angle_alpha   90.00
_cell.angle_beta   90.00
_cell.angle_gamma   90.00
#
_symmetry.space_group_name_H-M   'P 1'
#
loop_
_entity.id
_entity.type
_entity.pdbx_description
1 polymer ?
#
loop_
_entity_poly.entity_id
_entity_poly.type
_entity_poly.pdbx_seq_one_letter_code
_entity_poly.pdbx_strand_id
1 'polypeptide(L)'
;MQQSLPAHKQEFGLEKYDPHPEWIKSYGQYDTQDQYVQKDSTGKVLTLIRCTNAVVKVRSAPRCNMYWNMEPFMKVKLEARFARVHLKDWQLIRKNSEKLIKSFAVDPKTLKRITD
;
A
#
# COMPACT_ATOMS: atom_id res chain seq x y z
N MET A 1 4.69 -6.08 15.17
CA MET A 1 3.90 -6.21 13.92
C MET A 1 2.60 -6.90 14.31
N GLN A 2 1.45 -6.33 13.99
CA GLN A 2 0.14 -6.90 14.30
C GLN A 2 -0.05 -8.17 13.43
N GLN A 3 -0.20 -9.37 14.03
CA GLN A 3 -0.54 -10.65 13.38
C GLN A 3 -2.01 -10.76 12.92
N SER A 4 -2.27 -10.76 11.62
CA SER A 4 -3.60 -10.86 11.01
C SER A 4 -3.92 -12.31 10.60
N LEU A 5 -5.21 -12.66 10.53
CA LEU A 5 -5.64 -14.00 10.07
C LEU A 5 -5.91 -13.96 8.56
N PRO A 6 -5.46 -14.96 7.78
CA PRO A 6 -5.82 -15.05 6.38
C PRO A 6 -7.34 -15.18 6.26
N ALA A 7 -7.98 -14.25 5.55
CA ALA A 7 -9.42 -14.32 5.32
C ALA A 7 -9.78 -15.39 4.27
N HIS A 8 -8.77 -16.08 3.69
CA HIS A 8 -8.88 -16.98 2.54
C HIS A 8 -9.67 -16.38 1.36
N LYS A 9 -9.69 -15.05 1.25
CA LYS A 9 -10.44 -14.30 0.24
C LYS A 9 -9.47 -13.50 -0.63
N GLN A 10 -9.63 -13.66 -1.94
CA GLN A 10 -9.01 -12.80 -2.94
C GLN A 10 -9.94 -11.62 -3.20
N GLU A 11 -9.41 -10.40 -3.13
CA GLU A 11 -10.16 -9.18 -3.43
C GLU A 11 -9.30 -8.29 -4.34
N PHE A 12 -9.80 -7.95 -5.53
CA PHE A 12 -9.08 -7.14 -6.52
C PHE A 12 -7.65 -7.63 -6.85
N GLY A 13 -7.45 -8.96 -6.85
CA GLY A 13 -6.14 -9.58 -7.09
C GLY A 13 -5.17 -9.49 -5.90
N LEU A 14 -5.68 -9.27 -4.69
CA LEU A 14 -4.93 -9.21 -3.44
C LEU A 14 -5.44 -10.27 -2.46
N GLU A 15 -4.54 -10.86 -1.68
CA GLU A 15 -4.88 -11.66 -0.52
C GLU A 15 -5.38 -10.76 0.60
N LYS A 16 -6.65 -10.93 1.01
CA LYS A 16 -7.23 -10.20 2.13
C LYS A 16 -6.92 -10.89 3.46
N TYR A 17 -6.55 -10.09 4.44
CA TYR A 17 -6.38 -10.49 5.83
C TYR A 17 -7.27 -9.62 6.71
N ASP A 18 -8.16 -10.27 7.45
CA ASP A 18 -9.03 -9.61 8.40
C ASP A 18 -8.27 -9.40 9.73
N PRO A 19 -8.65 -8.39 10.52
CA PRO A 19 -8.08 -8.18 11.84
C PRO A 19 -8.23 -9.40 12.74
N HIS A 20 -7.25 -9.65 13.61
CA HIS A 20 -7.35 -10.75 14.58
C HIS A 20 -8.55 -10.52 15.54
N PRO A 21 -9.37 -11.55 15.84
CA PRO A 21 -10.54 -11.42 16.70
C PRO A 21 -10.24 -10.81 18.08
N GLU A 22 -9.08 -11.12 18.65
CA GLU A 22 -8.65 -10.55 19.94
C GLU A 22 -8.47 -9.03 19.89
N TRP A 23 -8.04 -8.48 18.76
CA TRP A 23 -7.90 -7.03 18.63
C TRP A 23 -9.24 -6.37 18.35
N ILE A 24 -10.12 -7.03 17.60
CA ILE A 24 -11.51 -6.57 17.47
C ILE A 24 -12.16 -6.53 18.85
N LYS A 25 -11.91 -7.52 19.72
CA LYS A 25 -12.38 -7.53 21.10
C LYS A 25 -11.76 -6.42 21.96
N SER A 26 -10.47 -6.17 21.80
CA SER A 26 -9.73 -5.21 22.64
C SER A 26 -9.94 -3.76 22.25
N TYR A 27 -10.06 -3.47 20.95
CA TYR A 27 -10.07 -2.12 20.39
C TYR A 27 -11.35 -1.79 19.62
N GLY A 28 -12.18 -2.78 19.29
CA GLY A 28 -13.35 -2.61 18.43
C GLY A 28 -13.02 -2.69 16.94
N GLN A 29 -14.00 -3.07 16.12
CA GLN A 29 -13.83 -3.24 14.67
C GLN A 29 -13.36 -1.94 13.99
N TYR A 30 -13.85 -0.78 14.43
CA TYR A 30 -13.52 0.51 13.82
C TYR A 30 -12.04 0.89 13.93
N ASP A 31 -11.41 0.55 15.05
CA ASP A 31 -10.00 0.88 15.33
C ASP A 31 -9.02 -0.19 14.83
N THR A 32 -9.52 -1.21 14.14
CA THR A 32 -8.70 -2.21 13.44
C THR A 32 -8.58 -1.90 11.95
N GLN A 33 -7.66 -2.59 11.28
CA GLN A 33 -7.35 -2.40 9.87
C GLN A 33 -7.40 -3.71 9.10
N ASP A 34 -8.05 -3.69 7.95
CA ASP A 34 -7.95 -4.77 6.98
C ASP A 34 -6.61 -4.64 6.24
N GLN A 35 -5.97 -5.77 5.97
CA GLN A 35 -4.73 -5.80 5.18
C GLN A 35 -4.97 -6.52 3.87
N TYR A 36 -4.35 -6.01 2.81
CA TYR A 36 -4.38 -6.60 1.48
C TYR A 36 -2.96 -6.73 0.97
N VAL A 37 -2.61 -7.92 0.49
CA VAL A 37 -1.23 -8.27 0.16
C VAL A 37 -1.15 -8.83 -1.26
N GLN A 38 -0.25 -8.26 -2.06
CA GLN A 38 0.22 -8.88 -3.29
C GLN A 38 1.52 -9.62 -2.99
N LYS A 39 1.62 -10.89 -3.38
CA LYS A 39 2.85 -11.67 -3.34
C LYS A 39 3.25 -12.11 -4.75
N ASP A 40 4.54 -12.34 -4.97
CA ASP A 40 4.99 -13.08 -6.15
C ASP A 40 4.84 -14.61 -5.94
N SER A 41 5.21 -15.38 -6.95
CA SER A 41 5.15 -16.85 -6.92
C SER A 41 6.05 -17.49 -5.86
N THR A 42 7.02 -16.76 -5.31
CA THR A 42 7.92 -17.22 -4.23
C THR A 42 7.37 -16.88 -2.84
N GLY A 43 6.25 -16.15 -2.78
CA GLY A 43 5.66 -15.66 -1.53
C GLY A 43 6.22 -14.31 -1.05
N LYS A 44 7.13 -13.67 -1.82
CA LYS A 44 7.66 -12.35 -1.46
C LYS A 44 6.57 -11.30 -1.62
N VAL A 45 6.37 -10.47 -0.60
CA VAL A 45 5.41 -9.36 -0.62
C VAL A 45 5.87 -8.26 -1.58
N LEU A 46 5.08 -8.02 -2.63
CA LEU A 46 5.30 -6.96 -3.61
C LEU A 46 4.56 -5.67 -3.28
N THR A 47 3.39 -5.79 -2.65
CA THR A 47 2.55 -4.65 -2.28
C THR A 47 1.79 -4.97 -1.00
N LEU A 48 1.79 -4.04 -0.05
CA LEU A 48 1.01 -4.10 1.18
C LEU A 48 0.06 -2.91 1.23
N ILE A 49 -1.23 -3.15 1.41
CA ILE A 49 -2.24 -2.12 1.59
C ILE A 49 -2.90 -2.32 2.96
N ARG A 50 -3.00 -1.25 3.74
CA ARG A 50 -3.73 -1.25 5.02
C ARG A 50 -4.87 -0.26 4.93
N CYS A 51 -6.09 -0.73 5.14
CA CYS A 51 -7.28 0.10 5.08
C CYS A 51 -7.91 0.22 6.47
N THR A 52 -8.21 1.45 6.89
CA THR A 52 -8.94 1.70 8.14
C THR A 52 -10.39 1.28 7.99
N ASN A 53 -10.98 0.82 9.09
CA ASN A 53 -12.42 0.56 9.20
C ASN A 53 -13.19 1.78 9.73
N ALA A 54 -12.52 2.67 10.48
CA ALA A 54 -13.11 3.91 10.98
C ALA A 54 -13.51 4.91 9.89
N VAL A 55 -14.74 5.42 10.01
CA VAL A 55 -15.19 6.69 9.41
C VAL A 55 -15.07 7.75 10.50
N VAL A 56 -14.00 8.54 10.47
CA VAL A 56 -13.82 9.65 11.43
C VAL A 56 -14.75 10.78 11.02
N LYS A 57 -15.43 11.48 11.95
CA LYS A 57 -16.37 12.59 11.64
C LYS A 57 -15.81 13.66 10.67
N VAL A 58 -14.49 13.81 10.59
CA VAL A 58 -13.78 14.75 9.70
C VAL A 58 -13.53 14.18 8.28
N ARG A 59 -13.76 12.89 8.07
CA ARG A 59 -13.49 12.17 6.82
C ARG A 59 -14.75 11.49 6.31
N SER A 60 -15.12 11.79 5.08
CA SER A 60 -16.28 11.21 4.39
C SER A 60 -16.11 9.75 3.98
N ALA A 61 -14.90 9.18 4.07
CA ALA A 61 -14.64 7.78 3.75
C ALA A 61 -13.43 7.21 4.52
N PRO A 62 -13.41 5.89 4.79
CA PRO A 62 -12.22 5.21 5.29
C PRO A 62 -11.04 5.34 4.30
N ARG A 63 -9.81 5.22 4.76
CA ARG A 63 -8.61 5.38 3.92
C ARG A 63 -7.74 4.14 3.90
N CYS A 64 -6.99 4.02 2.83
CA CYS A 64 -5.95 3.02 2.66
C CYS A 64 -4.58 3.67 2.52
N ASN A 65 -3.57 3.04 3.10
CA ASN A 65 -2.17 3.31 2.85
C ASN A 65 -1.59 2.10 2.10
N MET A 66 -1.08 2.32 0.90
CA MET A 66 -0.42 1.33 0.06
C MET A 66 1.09 1.55 0.05
N TYR A 67 1.84 0.48 0.22
CA TYR A 67 3.30 0.46 0.28
C TYR A 67 3.86 -0.54 -0.74
N TRP A 68 4.88 -0.13 -1.49
CA TRP A 68 5.63 -1.00 -2.40
C TRP A 68 7.03 -0.44 -2.65
N ASN A 69 7.92 -1.26 -3.20
CA ASN A 69 9.27 -0.86 -3.56
C ASN A 69 9.38 -0.67 -5.08
N MET A 70 10.23 0.28 -5.51
CA MET A 70 10.54 0.51 -6.94
C MET A 70 11.74 -0.28 -7.44
N GLU A 71 12.16 -1.34 -6.74
CA GLU A 71 13.24 -2.19 -7.23
C GLU A 71 12.83 -2.91 -8.54
N PRO A 72 13.76 -3.12 -9.48
CA PRO A 72 15.19 -2.78 -9.40
C PRO A 72 15.52 -1.35 -9.83
N PHE A 73 14.54 -0.54 -10.24
CA PHE A 73 14.78 0.81 -10.79
C PHE A 73 15.48 1.73 -9.79
N MET A 74 15.02 1.75 -8.53
CA MET A 74 15.69 2.47 -7.45
C MET A 74 15.36 1.85 -6.10
N LYS A 75 16.28 1.98 -5.13
CA LYS A 75 16.13 1.43 -3.78
C LYS A 75 15.28 2.36 -2.89
N VAL A 76 14.04 2.60 -3.28
CA VAL A 76 13.07 3.39 -2.48
C VAL A 76 11.77 2.65 -2.26
N LYS A 77 11.14 2.95 -1.12
CA LYS A 77 9.78 2.56 -0.78
C LYS A 77 8.84 3.72 -1.06
N LEU A 78 7.75 3.44 -1.75
CA LEU A 78 6.67 4.39 -1.98
C LEU A 78 5.51 4.15 -1.02
N GLU A 79 4.82 5.25 -0.68
CA GLU A 79 3.55 5.23 0.04
C GLU A 79 2.53 6.04 -0.75
N ALA A 80 1.37 5.44 -1.02
CA ALA A 80 0.20 6.13 -1.56
C ALA A 80 -0.94 6.08 -0.54
N ARG A 81 -1.58 7.23 -0.30
CA ARG A 81 -2.76 7.35 0.56
C ARG A 81 -3.98 7.68 -0.27
N PHE A 82 -5.04 6.87 -0.18
CA PHE A 82 -6.26 7.07 -0.97
C PHE A 82 -7.51 6.64 -0.19
N ALA A 83 -8.68 7.07 -0.63
CA ALA A 83 -9.96 6.64 -0.05
C ALA A 83 -10.23 5.17 -0.37
N ARG A 84 -10.78 4.41 0.57
CA ARG A 84 -10.97 2.95 0.43
C ARG A 84 -11.80 2.54 -0.79
N VAL A 85 -12.69 3.42 -1.26
CA VAL A 85 -13.47 3.21 -2.50
C VAL A 85 -12.60 3.03 -3.75
N HIS A 86 -11.35 3.51 -3.72
CA HIS A 86 -10.35 3.35 -4.79
C HIS A 86 -9.43 2.15 -4.61
N LEU A 87 -9.70 1.27 -3.64
CA LEU A 87 -8.91 0.05 -3.48
C LEU A 87 -8.93 -0.81 -4.74
N LYS A 88 -10.07 -0.88 -5.44
CA LYS A 88 -10.18 -1.56 -6.74
C LYS A 88 -9.23 -1.01 -7.83
N ASP A 89 -8.76 0.24 -7.67
CA ASP A 89 -7.91 0.95 -8.63
C ASP A 89 -6.42 0.91 -8.23
N TRP A 90 -6.03 0.12 -7.22
CA TRP A 90 -4.69 0.13 -6.62
C TRP A 90 -3.55 -0.08 -7.64
N GLN A 91 -3.76 -0.95 -8.64
CA GLN A 91 -2.76 -1.21 -9.69
C GLN A 91 -2.54 0.03 -10.58
N LEU A 92 -3.62 0.77 -10.87
CA LEU A 92 -3.54 1.99 -11.65
C LEU A 92 -2.83 3.09 -10.86
N ILE A 93 -3.14 3.23 -9.57
CA ILE A 93 -2.45 4.17 -8.66
C ILE A 93 -0.95 3.87 -8.68
N ARG A 94 -0.55 2.61 -8.46
CA ARG A 94 0.86 2.19 -8.50
C ARG A 94 1.52 2.50 -9.84
N LYS A 95 0.92 2.09 -10.95
CA LYS A 95 1.47 2.29 -12.31
C LYS A 95 1.70 3.77 -12.61
N ASN A 96 0.73 4.63 -12.27
CA ASN A 96 0.83 6.06 -12.54
C ASN A 96 1.85 6.74 -11.63
N SER A 97 1.91 6.38 -10.34
CA SER A 97 2.94 6.87 -9.42
C SER A 97 4.35 6.49 -9.87
N GLU A 98 4.56 5.24 -10.28
CA GLU A 98 5.87 4.81 -10.79
C GLU A 98 6.25 5.53 -12.09
N LYS A 99 5.30 5.71 -13.02
CA LYS A 99 5.54 6.46 -14.27
C LYS A 99 5.97 7.89 -13.99
N LEU A 100 5.30 8.57 -13.06
CA LEU A 100 5.62 9.94 -12.66
C LEU A 100 7.03 10.01 -12.07
N ILE A 101 7.37 9.14 -11.12
CA ILE A 101 8.70 9.14 -10.47
C ILE A 101 9.80 8.83 -11.48
N LYS A 102 9.59 7.85 -12.37
CA LYS A 102 10.55 7.50 -13.43
C LYS A 102 10.80 8.69 -14.38
N SER A 103 9.82 9.58 -14.59
CA SER A 103 10.00 10.75 -15.44
C SER A 103 10.93 11.82 -14.86
N PHE A 104 11.19 11.79 -13.55
CA PHE A 104 12.16 12.67 -12.89
C PHE A 104 13.56 12.08 -12.80
N ALA A 105 13.77 10.86 -13.30
CA ALA A 105 15.09 10.25 -13.26
C ALA A 105 16.02 10.96 -14.26
N VAL A 106 17.14 11.45 -13.72
CA VAL A 106 18.20 12.10 -14.48
C VAL A 106 19.39 11.15 -14.53
N ASP A 107 20.04 11.01 -15.69
CA ASP A 107 21.29 10.28 -15.78
C ASP A 107 22.35 11.01 -14.93
N PRO A 108 22.94 10.36 -13.90
CA PRO A 108 23.98 10.99 -13.09
C PRO A 108 25.13 11.59 -13.90
N LYS A 109 25.42 11.06 -15.10
CA LYS A 109 26.46 11.57 -16.01
C LYS A 109 26.12 12.94 -16.60
N THR A 110 24.85 13.31 -16.61
CA THR A 110 24.37 14.60 -17.13
C THR A 110 24.33 15.70 -16.06
N LEU A 111 24.57 15.35 -14.80
CA LEU A 111 24.66 16.30 -13.70
C LEU A 111 26.02 17.00 -13.75
N LYS A 112 26.06 18.25 -14.22
CA LYS A 112 27.21 19.14 -14.00
C LYS A 112 27.24 19.52 -12.53
N ARG A 113 28.35 19.26 -11.83
CA ARG A 113 28.49 19.74 -10.45
C ARG A 113 28.66 21.26 -10.50
N ILE A 114 28.10 21.95 -9.50
CA ILE A 114 28.21 23.41 -9.38
C ILE A 114 29.68 23.86 -9.21
N THR A 115 30.59 22.92 -8.94
CA THR A 115 32.03 23.12 -8.76
C THR A 115 32.89 22.72 -9.97
N ASP A 116 32.29 22.26 -11.07
CA ASP A 116 32.99 22.00 -12.34
C ASP A 116 32.87 23.21 -13.29
#